data_AF-A0A6C0B9W7-F1
#
_entry.id   AF-A0A6C0B9W7-F1
#
_cell.length_a   1.000
_cell.length_b   1.000
_cell.length_c   1.000
_cell.angle_alpha   90.00
_cell.angle_beta   90.00
_cell.angle_gamma   90.00
#
_symmetry.space_group_name_H-M   'P 1'
#
loop_
_entity.id
_entity.type
_entity.pdbx_description
1 polymer ?
#
loop_
_entity_poly.entity_id
_entity_poly.type
_entity_poly.pdbx_seq_one_letter_code
_entity_poly.pdbx_strand_id
1 'polypeptide(L)'
;MVLTIPTNIYRYKFSNEFMEKMYQFSKIHQYDDRQGFKEAWEQWVENNIDDINIEIRQLENSGYRGDVLDKMFKSARYYFRKKGTEKKAPKERRTYVSCHKDTLDAMDNHIFLGLKTDTEYKPANGFQTFCSDHITILRNEIQHLFQAKMEDSVEIQDKLKKTYKNRYFMMISK
;
A
#
# COMPACT_ATOMS: atom_id res chain seq x y z
N MET A 1 9.74 2.29 -30.61
CA MET A 1 10.04 1.26 -29.59
C MET A 1 9.28 1.62 -28.33
N VAL A 2 8.34 0.78 -27.89
CA VAL A 2 7.62 1.00 -26.63
C VAL A 2 8.57 0.56 -25.51
N LEU A 3 9.07 1.52 -24.73
CA LEU A 3 9.84 1.22 -23.52
C LEU A 3 8.87 0.63 -22.50
N THR A 4 8.95 -0.69 -22.30
CA THR A 4 8.27 -1.37 -21.18
C THR A 4 8.94 -0.94 -19.89
N ILE A 5 8.28 -0.02 -19.15
CA ILE A 5 8.70 0.36 -17.81
C ILE A 5 8.61 -0.89 -16.91
N PRO A 6 9.67 -1.29 -16.21
CA PRO A 6 9.59 -2.41 -15.27
C PRO A 6 8.58 -2.05 -14.18
N THR A 7 7.44 -2.76 -14.16
CA THR A 7 6.44 -2.62 -13.10
C THR A 7 7.04 -3.14 -11.81
N ASN A 8 7.38 -2.23 -10.89
CA ASN A 8 7.90 -2.62 -9.60
C ASN A 8 6.76 -3.25 -8.78
N ILE A 9 6.81 -4.57 -8.60
CA ILE A 9 5.78 -5.30 -7.85
C ILE A 9 6.06 -5.14 -6.36
N TYR A 10 5.37 -4.20 -5.73
CA TYR A 10 5.47 -3.99 -4.27
C TYR A 10 4.70 -5.05 -3.47
N ARG A 11 3.71 -5.71 -4.08
CA ARG A 11 2.85 -6.68 -3.39
C ARG A 11 2.65 -7.94 -4.23
N TYR A 12 3.45 -8.96 -3.92
CA TYR A 12 3.26 -10.32 -4.40
C TYR A 12 2.07 -10.97 -3.68
N LYS A 13 1.07 -11.39 -4.46
CA LYS A 13 -0.13 -12.08 -3.99
C LYS A 13 -0.06 -13.53 -4.43
N PHE A 14 -0.68 -14.39 -3.62
CA PHE A 14 -0.90 -15.77 -4.02
C PHE A 14 -2.06 -15.88 -5.02
N SER A 15 -2.17 -17.00 -5.73
CA SER A 15 -3.34 -17.31 -6.56
C SER A 15 -4.63 -17.30 -5.72
N ASN A 16 -5.76 -16.97 -6.35
CA ASN A 16 -7.05 -16.89 -5.65
C ASN A 16 -7.46 -18.24 -5.07
N GLU A 17 -7.20 -19.33 -5.80
CA GLU A 17 -7.49 -20.70 -5.34
C GLU A 17 -6.65 -21.05 -4.11
N PHE A 18 -5.34 -20.77 -4.15
CA PHE A 18 -4.47 -21.05 -3.02
C PHE A 18 -4.79 -20.18 -1.79
N MET A 19 -5.16 -18.91 -2.02
CA MET A 19 -5.66 -18.05 -0.94
C MET A 19 -6.91 -18.61 -0.26
N GLU A 20 -7.80 -19.26 -1.01
CA GLU A 20 -8.99 -19.90 -0.44
C GLU A 20 -8.62 -21.13 0.39
N LYS A 21 -7.70 -21.99 -0.10
CA LYS A 21 -7.19 -23.15 0.66
C LYS A 21 -6.57 -22.72 2.00
N MET A 22 -5.72 -21.69 1.99
CA MET A 22 -5.15 -21.13 3.22
C MET A 22 -6.21 -20.52 4.14
N TYR A 23 -7.23 -19.87 3.57
CA TYR A 23 -8.32 -19.29 4.33
C TYR A 23 -9.10 -20.38 5.09
N GLN A 24 -9.46 -21.47 4.41
CA GLN A 24 -10.15 -22.61 5.03
C GLN A 24 -9.34 -23.23 6.16
N PHE A 25 -8.06 -23.54 5.94
CA PHE A 25 -7.15 -24.00 7.00
C PHE A 25 -7.15 -23.04 8.20
N SER A 26 -6.95 -21.75 7.95
CA SER A 26 -6.84 -20.75 9.01
C SER A 26 -8.14 -20.57 9.81
N LYS A 27 -9.29 -20.91 9.20
CA LYS A 27 -10.60 -20.86 9.85
C LYS A 27 -10.91 -22.08 10.69
N ILE A 28 -10.51 -23.26 10.25
CA ILE A 28 -10.58 -24.48 11.06
C ILE A 28 -9.77 -24.30 12.35
N HIS A 29 -8.55 -23.76 12.23
CA HIS A 29 -7.61 -23.57 13.34
C HIS A 29 -7.72 -22.19 14.01
N GLN A 30 -8.87 -21.52 13.93
CA GLN A 30 -8.96 -20.12 14.38
C GLN A 30 -8.88 -19.93 15.90
N TYR A 31 -9.18 -20.97 16.67
CA TYR A 31 -9.13 -20.97 18.13
C TYR A 31 -7.92 -21.68 18.70
N ASP A 32 -7.10 -22.29 17.85
CA ASP A 32 -5.89 -22.98 18.26
C ASP A 32 -4.92 -22.02 18.94
N ASP A 33 -4.24 -22.54 19.95
CA ASP A 33 -3.14 -21.85 20.60
C ASP A 33 -1.94 -21.74 19.65
N ARG A 34 -0.82 -21.23 20.15
CA ARG A 34 0.36 -21.04 19.30
C ARG A 34 0.92 -22.37 18.79
N GLN A 35 0.95 -23.38 19.66
CA GLN A 35 1.59 -24.66 19.39
C GLN A 35 0.71 -25.51 18.47
N GLY A 36 -0.59 -25.67 18.80
CA GLY A 36 -1.53 -26.43 17.98
C GLY A 36 -1.64 -25.91 16.55
N PHE A 37 -1.68 -24.58 16.36
CA PHE A 37 -1.70 -24.01 15.01
C PHE A 37 -0.44 -24.35 14.21
N LYS A 38 0.73 -24.42 14.87
CA LYS A 38 2.00 -24.72 14.21
C LYS A 38 2.05 -26.19 13.80
N GLU A 39 1.65 -27.10 14.68
CA GLU A 39 1.58 -28.54 14.40
C GLU A 39 0.60 -28.84 13.26
N ALA A 40 -0.59 -28.24 13.31
CA ALA A 40 -1.57 -28.36 12.24
C ALA A 40 -1.06 -27.79 10.91
N TRP A 41 -0.29 -26.69 10.95
CA TRP A 41 0.31 -26.11 9.75
C TRP A 41 1.33 -27.05 9.12
N GLU A 42 2.20 -27.69 9.91
CA GLU A 42 3.19 -28.64 9.42
C GLU A 42 2.50 -29.82 8.70
N GLN A 43 1.46 -30.39 9.29
CA GLN A 43 0.65 -31.44 8.65
C GLN A 43 -0.08 -30.93 7.39
N TRP A 44 -0.61 -29.71 7.42
CA TRP A 44 -1.28 -29.13 6.27
C TRP A 44 -0.32 -28.90 5.10
N VAL A 45 0.92 -28.46 5.38
CA VAL A 45 1.96 -28.29 4.35
C VAL A 45 2.30 -29.63 3.69
N GLU A 46 2.47 -30.70 4.47
CA GLU A 46 2.73 -32.04 3.93
C GLU A 46 1.61 -32.51 3.00
N ASN A 47 0.35 -32.29 3.41
CA ASN A 47 -0.83 -32.70 2.63
C ASN A 47 -1.09 -31.84 1.37
N ASN A 48 -0.48 -30.66 1.26
CA ASN A 48 -0.73 -29.70 0.16
C ASN A 48 0.56 -29.31 -0.57
N ILE A 49 1.59 -30.15 -0.50
CA ILE A 49 2.94 -29.82 -0.98
C ILE A 49 2.98 -29.46 -2.47
N ASP A 50 2.15 -30.11 -3.30
CA ASP A 50 2.10 -29.84 -4.74
C ASP A 50 1.55 -28.46 -5.05
N ASP A 51 0.44 -28.08 -4.40
CA ASP A 51 -0.16 -26.75 -4.51
C ASP A 51 0.82 -25.66 -4.03
N ILE A 52 1.50 -25.93 -2.91
CA ILE A 52 2.52 -25.04 -2.35
C ILE A 52 3.67 -24.86 -3.35
N ASN A 53 4.16 -25.93 -3.96
CA ASN A 53 5.26 -25.87 -4.93
C ASN A 53 4.88 -25.10 -6.19
N ILE A 54 3.63 -25.24 -6.66
CA ILE A 54 3.10 -24.43 -7.77
C ILE A 54 3.13 -22.95 -7.38
N GLU A 55 2.65 -22.62 -6.18
CA GLU A 55 2.57 -21.25 -5.71
C GLU A 55 3.96 -20.62 -5.45
N ILE A 56 4.92 -21.40 -4.93
CA ILE A 56 6.33 -20.99 -4.81
C ILE A 56 6.88 -20.58 -6.17
N ARG A 57 6.74 -21.44 -7.18
CA ARG A 57 7.22 -21.16 -8.54
C ARG A 57 6.53 -19.93 -9.13
N GLN A 58 5.23 -19.75 -8.90
CA GLN A 58 4.52 -18.56 -9.38
C GLN A 58 5.08 -17.26 -8.77
N LEU A 59 5.35 -17.24 -7.47
CA LEU A 59 5.91 -16.07 -6.79
C LEU A 59 7.36 -15.79 -7.23
N GLU A 60 8.18 -16.84 -7.36
CA GLU A 60 9.56 -16.71 -7.82
C GLU A 60 9.65 -16.18 -9.26
N ASN A 61 8.80 -16.72 -10.15
CA ASN A 61 8.66 -16.29 -11.54
C ASN A 61 8.16 -14.85 -11.67
N SER A 62 7.35 -14.38 -10.73
CA SER A 62 6.91 -12.99 -10.69
C SER A 62 7.95 -12.04 -10.09
N GLY A 63 9.07 -12.56 -9.54
CA GLY A 63 10.19 -11.76 -9.04
C GLY A 63 10.31 -11.71 -7.52
N TYR A 64 9.49 -12.46 -6.77
CA TYR A 64 9.64 -12.54 -5.32
C TYR A 64 10.96 -13.26 -4.96
N ARG A 65 11.65 -12.77 -3.92
CA ARG A 65 12.95 -13.28 -3.46
C ARG A 65 12.98 -13.61 -1.96
N GLY A 66 11.83 -13.55 -1.30
CA GLY A 66 11.70 -13.93 0.11
C GLY A 66 11.30 -15.39 0.28
N ASP A 67 11.26 -15.83 1.54
CA ASP A 67 10.73 -17.14 1.89
C ASP A 67 9.21 -17.18 1.70
N VAL A 68 8.78 -17.93 0.69
CA VAL A 68 7.37 -18.08 0.34
C VAL A 68 6.59 -18.86 1.39
N LEU A 69 7.18 -19.91 1.99
CA LEU A 69 6.53 -20.71 3.02
C LEU A 69 6.29 -19.90 4.30
N ASP A 70 7.28 -19.12 4.73
CA ASP A 70 7.13 -18.20 5.87
C ASP A 70 6.08 -17.11 5.56
N LYS A 71 6.06 -16.58 4.34
CA LYS A 71 5.01 -15.64 3.88
C LYS A 71 3.62 -16.28 3.93
N MET A 72 3.46 -17.54 3.52
CA MET A 72 2.21 -18.29 3.58
C MET A 72 1.77 -18.49 5.05
N PHE A 73 2.67 -18.98 5.92
CA PHE A 73 2.38 -19.19 7.34
C PHE A 73 1.93 -17.91 8.04
N LYS A 74 2.65 -16.80 7.81
CA LYS A 74 2.29 -15.48 8.35
C LYS A 74 0.92 -15.02 7.85
N SER A 75 0.61 -15.28 6.57
CA SER A 75 -0.69 -14.95 5.99
C SER A 75 -1.81 -15.77 6.61
N ALA A 76 -1.63 -17.08 6.78
CA ALA A 76 -2.57 -17.97 7.44
C ALA A 76 -2.83 -17.52 8.89
N ARG A 77 -1.77 -17.42 9.69
CA ARG A 77 -1.84 -17.17 11.13
C ARG A 77 -2.34 -15.77 11.50
N TYR A 78 -1.85 -14.72 10.82
CA TYR A 78 -2.11 -13.34 11.23
C TYR A 78 -3.23 -12.68 10.43
N TYR A 79 -3.38 -13.02 9.16
CA TYR A 79 -4.38 -12.40 8.29
C TYR A 79 -5.64 -13.27 8.17
N PHE A 80 -5.56 -14.48 7.62
CA PHE A 80 -6.74 -15.29 7.31
C PHE A 80 -7.49 -15.77 8.54
N ARG A 81 -6.77 -16.13 9.61
CA ARG A 81 -7.36 -16.48 10.92
C ARG A 81 -8.33 -15.39 11.42
N LYS A 82 -7.89 -14.12 11.35
CA LYS A 82 -8.66 -12.94 11.81
C LYS A 82 -9.64 -12.38 10.78
N LYS A 83 -9.55 -12.79 9.51
CA LYS A 83 -10.37 -12.26 8.42
C LYS A 83 -11.83 -12.69 8.63
N GLY A 84 -12.76 -11.75 8.77
CA GLY A 84 -14.18 -12.08 8.94
C GLY A 84 -14.78 -12.78 7.71
N THR A 85 -15.79 -13.61 7.94
CA THR A 85 -16.64 -14.23 6.88
C THR A 85 -17.63 -13.23 6.28
N GLU A 86 -17.95 -12.17 7.02
CA GLU A 86 -18.86 -11.13 6.59
C GLU A 86 -18.22 -10.26 5.50
N LYS A 87 -18.81 -10.32 4.30
CA LYS A 87 -18.56 -9.32 3.27
C LYS A 87 -19.19 -8.02 3.75
N LYS A 88 -18.39 -7.13 4.34
CA LYS A 88 -18.83 -5.78 4.69
C LYS A 88 -19.46 -5.15 3.44
N ALA A 89 -20.65 -4.58 3.61
CA ALA A 89 -21.31 -3.85 2.54
C ALA A 89 -20.32 -2.83 1.93
N PRO A 90 -20.30 -2.66 0.60
CA PRO A 90 -19.44 -1.67 -0.03
C PRO A 90 -19.67 -0.32 0.62
N LYS A 91 -18.63 0.24 1.27
CA LYS A 91 -18.72 1.58 1.82
C LYS A 91 -18.90 2.55 0.66
N GLU A 92 -19.87 3.47 0.77
CA GLU A 92 -20.05 4.52 -0.23
C GLU A 92 -18.73 5.24 -0.47
N ARG A 93 -18.31 5.29 -1.72
CA ARG A 93 -17.08 5.99 -2.10
C ARG A 93 -17.34 7.49 -1.95
N ARG A 94 -16.47 8.17 -1.21
CA ARG A 94 -16.46 9.64 -1.19
C ARG A 94 -16.22 10.16 -2.61
N THR A 95 -16.87 11.26 -2.94
CA THR A 95 -16.55 12.02 -4.15
C THR A 95 -15.07 12.39 -4.13
N TYR A 96 -14.33 11.97 -5.15
CA TYR A 96 -12.92 12.31 -5.25
C TYR A 96 -12.76 13.76 -5.68
N VAL A 97 -12.02 14.53 -4.89
CA VAL A 97 -11.65 15.93 -5.20
C VAL A 97 -10.16 15.94 -5.54
N SER A 98 -9.79 16.35 -6.76
CA SER A 98 -8.38 16.53 -7.15
C SER A 98 -7.81 17.82 -6.57
N CYS A 99 -6.50 17.87 -6.33
CA CYS A 99 -5.87 19.17 -6.05
C CYS A 99 -5.79 20.02 -7.32
N HIS A 100 -5.78 21.35 -7.18
CA HIS A 100 -5.60 22.24 -8.32
C HIS A 100 -4.22 22.07 -8.96
N LYS A 101 -4.17 22.29 -10.28
CA LYS A 101 -2.94 22.18 -11.06
C LYS A 101 -1.83 23.09 -10.53
N ASP A 102 -2.16 24.32 -10.15
CA ASP A 102 -1.16 25.28 -9.65
C ASP A 102 -0.50 24.78 -8.36
N THR A 103 -1.27 24.18 -7.45
CA THR A 103 -0.74 23.56 -6.24
C THR A 103 0.19 22.41 -6.58
N LEU A 104 -0.22 21.58 -7.55
CA LEU A 104 0.55 20.42 -7.98
C LEU A 104 1.89 20.81 -8.63
N ASP A 105 1.87 21.83 -9.49
CA ASP A 105 3.05 22.36 -10.15
C ASP A 105 3.99 23.04 -9.14
N ALA A 106 3.44 23.75 -8.13
CA ALA A 106 4.23 24.32 -7.04
C ALA A 106 4.92 23.24 -6.19
N MET A 107 4.21 22.17 -5.85
CA MET A 107 4.80 21.03 -5.14
C MET A 107 5.93 20.39 -5.95
N ASP A 108 5.72 20.18 -7.25
CA ASP A 108 6.72 19.60 -8.14
C ASP A 108 7.99 20.46 -8.21
N ASN A 109 7.84 21.77 -8.40
CA ASN A 109 8.96 22.70 -8.44
C ASN A 109 9.74 22.70 -7.12
N HIS A 110 9.04 22.75 -5.99
CA HIS A 110 9.68 22.74 -4.67
C HIS A 110 10.42 21.42 -4.40
N ILE A 111 9.85 20.28 -4.78
CA ILE A 111 10.51 18.97 -4.68
C ILE A 111 11.75 18.91 -5.56
N PHE A 112 11.63 19.34 -6.82
CA PHE A 112 12.74 19.34 -7.79
C PHE A 112 13.92 20.16 -7.29
N LEU A 113 13.66 21.36 -6.77
CA LEU A 113 14.70 22.21 -6.17
C LEU A 113 15.33 21.52 -4.95
N GLY A 114 14.51 20.99 -4.04
CA GLY A 114 15.00 20.29 -2.85
C GLY A 114 15.91 19.11 -3.19
N LEU A 115 15.51 18.26 -4.14
CA LEU A 115 16.33 17.14 -4.63
C LEU A 115 17.64 17.58 -5.29
N LYS A 116 17.66 18.78 -5.91
CA LYS A 116 18.86 19.33 -6.55
C LYS A 116 19.83 19.94 -5.53
N THR A 117 19.31 20.52 -4.45
CA THR A 117 20.11 21.26 -3.46
C THR A 117 20.55 20.43 -2.27
N ASP A 118 19.79 19.38 -1.92
CA ASP A 118 20.02 18.56 -0.75
C ASP A 118 20.06 17.06 -1.13
N THR A 119 21.23 16.44 -0.93
CA THR A 119 21.45 15.02 -1.23
C THR A 119 20.69 14.08 -0.29
N GLU A 120 20.30 14.56 0.89
CA GLU A 120 19.51 13.79 1.88
C GLU A 120 18.05 14.25 1.94
N TYR A 121 17.56 14.89 0.88
CA TYR A 121 16.23 15.48 0.85
C TYR A 121 15.14 14.44 1.15
N LYS A 122 14.41 14.66 2.25
CA LYS A 122 13.28 13.81 2.69
C LYS A 122 11.96 14.54 2.45
N PRO A 123 10.95 13.88 1.86
CA PRO A 123 9.67 14.52 1.56
C PRO A 123 8.87 14.91 2.81
N ALA A 124 9.18 14.33 3.98
CA ALA A 124 8.57 14.75 5.23
C ALA A 124 9.02 16.16 5.63
N ASN A 125 10.33 16.44 5.55
CA ASN A 125 10.91 17.74 5.85
C ASN A 125 10.55 18.75 4.76
N GLY A 126 10.64 18.32 3.49
CA GLY A 126 10.25 19.14 2.34
C GLY A 126 8.78 19.59 2.37
N PHE A 127 7.86 18.74 2.84
CA PHE A 127 6.47 19.17 3.00
C PHE A 127 6.32 20.25 4.09
N GLN A 128 7.10 20.16 5.17
CA GLN A 128 7.07 21.17 6.24
C GLN A 128 7.57 22.53 5.73
N THR A 129 8.66 22.57 4.96
CA THR A 129 9.16 23.82 4.37
C THR A 129 8.19 24.35 3.31
N PHE A 130 7.63 23.47 2.47
CA PHE A 130 6.61 23.85 1.50
C PHE A 130 5.41 24.55 2.16
N CYS A 131 4.94 24.03 3.30
CA CYS A 131 3.87 24.64 4.08
C CYS A 131 4.16 26.06 4.55
N SER A 132 5.42 26.33 4.94
CA SER A 132 5.86 27.65 5.37
C SER A 132 6.04 28.62 4.21
N ASP A 133 6.50 28.14 3.06
CA ASP A 133 6.92 28.99 1.94
C ASP A 133 5.78 29.27 0.93
N HIS A 134 4.77 28.40 0.86
CA HIS A 134 3.71 28.43 -0.17
C HIS A 134 2.32 28.71 0.43
N ILE A 135 2.25 29.54 1.46
CA ILE A 135 1.01 29.83 2.23
C ILE A 135 -0.15 30.27 1.32
N THR A 136 0.10 31.14 0.34
CA THR A 136 -0.96 31.65 -0.54
C THR A 136 -1.56 30.56 -1.42
N ILE A 137 -0.71 29.70 -1.99
CA ILE A 137 -1.15 28.55 -2.81
C ILE A 137 -1.94 27.57 -1.95
N LEU A 138 -1.49 27.33 -0.71
CA LEU A 138 -2.18 26.45 0.22
C LEU A 138 -3.53 27.01 0.67
N ARG A 139 -3.64 28.32 0.92
CA ARG A 139 -4.92 28.95 1.25
C ARG A 139 -5.95 28.76 0.14
N ASN A 140 -5.56 29.01 -1.11
CA ASN A 140 -6.43 28.84 -2.28
C ASN A 140 -6.87 27.38 -2.43
N GLU A 141 -5.94 26.44 -2.24
CA GLU A 141 -6.24 25.01 -2.32
C GLU A 141 -7.16 24.55 -1.17
N ILE A 142 -6.94 25.02 0.06
CA ILE A 142 -7.81 24.73 1.20
C ILE A 142 -9.22 25.26 0.93
N GLN A 143 -9.35 26.47 0.38
CA GLN A 143 -10.64 27.05 0.03
C GLN A 143 -11.36 26.20 -1.03
N HIS A 144 -10.65 25.74 -2.06
CA HIS A 144 -11.19 24.84 -3.07
C HIS A 144 -11.68 23.50 -2.47
N LEU A 145 -10.87 22.88 -1.61
CA LEU A 145 -11.25 21.64 -0.94
C LEU A 145 -12.46 21.81 -0.03
N PHE A 146 -12.54 22.94 0.68
CA PHE A 146 -13.68 23.30 1.51
C PHE A 146 -14.96 23.46 0.67
N GLN A 147 -14.89 24.16 -0.47
CA GLN A 147 -16.00 24.29 -1.42
C GLN A 147 -16.47 22.93 -1.98
N ALA A 148 -15.55 21.96 -2.05
CA ALA A 148 -15.84 20.59 -2.45
C ALA A 148 -16.36 19.69 -1.30
N LYS A 149 -16.80 20.28 -0.17
CA LYS A 149 -17.31 19.61 1.03
C LYS A 149 -16.29 18.76 1.79
N MET A 150 -15.00 19.04 1.63
CA MET A 150 -13.94 18.51 2.50
C MET A 150 -13.64 19.55 3.58
N GLU A 151 -14.38 19.49 4.69
CA GLU A 151 -14.34 20.52 5.74
C GLU A 151 -13.43 20.13 6.92
N ASP A 152 -13.08 18.85 7.04
CA ASP A 152 -12.20 18.34 8.09
C ASP A 152 -10.74 18.78 7.82
N SER A 153 -10.20 19.60 8.71
CA SER A 153 -8.86 20.18 8.58
C SER A 153 -7.75 19.13 8.61
N VAL A 154 -7.91 18.04 9.37
CA VAL A 154 -6.97 16.93 9.42
C VAL A 154 -7.01 16.17 8.09
N GLU A 155 -8.21 15.95 7.53
CA GLU A 155 -8.37 15.31 6.22
C GLU A 155 -7.72 16.13 5.10
N ILE A 156 -7.90 17.45 5.10
CA ILE A 156 -7.25 18.35 4.14
C ILE A 156 -5.73 18.29 4.28
N GLN A 157 -5.20 18.38 5.51
CA GLN A 157 -3.78 18.31 5.77
C GLN A 157 -3.18 16.97 5.30
N ASP A 158 -3.83 15.86 5.62
CA ASP A 158 -3.40 14.52 5.22
C ASP A 158 -3.44 14.35 3.70
N LYS A 159 -4.46 14.90 3.04
CA LYS A 159 -4.54 14.92 1.58
C LYS A 159 -3.35 15.66 0.98
N LEU A 160 -3.07 16.88 1.42
CA LEU A 160 -1.96 17.69 0.89
C LEU A 160 -0.60 17.03 1.13
N LYS A 161 -0.37 16.52 2.33
CA LYS A 161 0.85 15.79 2.71
C LYS A 161 1.04 14.53 1.86
N LYS A 162 -0.03 13.77 1.65
CA LYS A 162 0.00 12.55 0.83
C LYS A 162 0.25 12.87 -0.64
N THR A 163 -0.40 13.90 -1.17
CA THR A 163 -0.17 14.38 -2.54
C THR A 163 1.29 14.76 -2.74
N TYR A 164 1.85 15.57 -1.84
CA TYR A 164 3.25 15.98 -1.87
C TYR A 164 4.22 14.79 -1.85
N LYS A 165 4.04 13.85 -0.91
CA LYS A 165 4.89 12.65 -0.82
C LYS A 165 4.79 11.78 -2.07
N ASN A 166 3.57 11.59 -2.59
CA ASN A 166 3.38 10.83 -3.82
C ASN A 166 4.09 11.47 -5.01
N ARG A 167 4.04 12.80 -5.13
CA ARG A 167 4.77 13.57 -6.14
C ARG A 167 6.27 13.33 -6.05
N TYR A 168 6.83 13.39 -4.84
CA TYR A 168 8.23 13.06 -4.59
C TYR A 168 8.60 11.65 -5.07
N PHE A 169 7.82 10.63 -4.68
CA PHE A 169 8.10 9.26 -5.09
C PHE A 169 7.99 9.06 -6.61
N MET A 170 7.06 9.74 -7.28
CA MET A 170 6.96 9.73 -8.74
C MET A 170 8.17 10.38 -9.43
N MET A 171 8.85 11.32 -8.79
CA MET A 171 10.07 11.94 -9.35
C MET A 171 11.29 11.04 -9.19
N ILE A 172 11.48 10.42 -8.02
CA ILE A 172 12.66 9.56 -7.77
C ILE A 172 12.53 8.16 -8.36
N SER A 173 11.31 7.73 -8.72
CA SER A 173 11.07 6.44 -9.37
C SER A 173 11.13 6.49 -10.90
N LYS A 174 11.40 7.66 -11.48
CA LYS A 174 11.66 7.84 -12.92
C LYS A 174 13.16 7.73 -13.18
#